data_AF-A0A929EAP2-F1
#
_entry.id   AF-A0A929EAP2-F1
#
_cell.length_a   1.000
_cell.length_b   1.000
_cell.length_c   1.000
_cell.angle_alpha   90.00
_cell.angle_beta   90.00
_cell.angle_gamma   90.00
#
_symmetry.space_group_name_H-M   'P 1'
#
loop_
_entity.id
_entity.type
_entity.pdbx_description
1 polymer ?
#
loop_
_entity_poly.entity_id
_entity_poly.type
_entity_poly.pdbx_seq_one_letter_code
_entity_poly.pdbx_strand_id
1 'polypeptide(L)'
;GEISIVDYDVVELNNLQRQIAHNEANIGQLKVQSCADSMKQINADIKINTIDHELQGDELLAQVAMADIVVDCTDNLSSRFEINQACVSNKTWLVSAAAIRWEGQISVYHCGYDDSPCYHCFYGGRGELDQSCGNNGVLSPVVGVMGSMQAIEVIKLIIKCGDSLVGRVLLFDALSMQWESMQLGKNPNCSVCGNNNINYE
;
A
#
# COMPACT_ATOMS: atom_id res chain seq x y z
N GLY A 1 -0.76 15.92 -12.27
CA GLY A 1 -1.22 15.04 -11.18
C GLY A 1 -0.66 15.55 -9.87
N GLU A 2 -1.20 15.06 -8.77
CA GLU A 2 -0.77 15.40 -7.42
C GLU A 2 -0.43 14.10 -6.68
N ILE A 3 0.66 14.10 -5.93
CA ILE A 3 1.13 12.95 -5.15
C ILE A 3 1.41 13.44 -3.73
N SER A 4 0.72 12.86 -2.75
CA SER A 4 1.07 13.03 -1.34
C SER A 4 1.94 11.85 -0.90
N ILE A 5 3.08 12.13 -0.26
CA ILE A 5 4.02 11.13 0.26
C ILE A 5 4.02 11.24 1.78
N VAL A 6 3.83 10.11 2.46
CA VAL A 6 3.81 10.00 3.92
C VAL A 6 4.90 9.04 4.33
N ASP A 7 5.91 9.53 5.04
CA ASP A 7 6.99 8.72 5.61
C ASP A 7 7.70 9.57 6.69
N TYR A 8 7.86 9.03 7.89
CA TYR A 8 8.46 9.74 9.02
C TYR A 8 9.94 9.42 9.23
N ASP A 9 10.51 8.55 8.40
CA ASP A 9 11.91 8.16 8.50
C ASP A 9 12.85 9.11 7.74
N VAL A 10 14.13 8.98 8.08
CA VAL A 10 15.24 9.54 7.31
C VAL A 10 15.89 8.48 6.44
N VAL A 11 16.59 8.91 5.39
CA VAL A 11 17.36 8.02 4.52
C VAL A 11 18.56 7.47 5.29
N GLU A 12 18.66 6.14 5.35
CA GLU A 12 19.80 5.42 5.92
C GLU A 12 20.58 4.63 4.87
N LEU A 13 21.87 4.38 5.12
CA LEU A 13 22.71 3.57 4.23
C LEU A 13 22.12 2.18 3.94
N ASN A 14 21.52 1.54 4.95
CA ASN A 14 20.87 0.23 4.85
C ASN A 14 19.54 0.25 4.06
N ASN A 15 19.11 1.41 3.56
CA ASN A 15 17.92 1.55 2.72
C ASN A 15 18.29 1.48 1.24
N LEU A 16 19.49 1.95 0.89
CA LEU A 16 19.88 2.26 -0.50
C LEU A 16 19.91 1.03 -1.42
N GLN A 17 20.09 -0.18 -0.88
CA GLN A 17 20.04 -1.39 -1.69
C GLN A 17 18.66 -1.69 -2.26
N ARG A 18 17.57 -1.08 -1.76
CA ARG A 18 16.19 -1.31 -2.22
C ARG A 18 15.35 -0.05 -2.46
N GLN A 19 15.70 1.08 -1.85
CA GLN A 19 14.97 2.34 -2.00
C GLN A 19 15.64 3.25 -3.05
N ILE A 20 15.41 2.92 -4.33
CA ILE A 20 16.08 3.55 -5.47
C ILE A 20 15.70 5.03 -5.73
N ALA A 21 14.76 5.57 -4.96
CA ALA A 21 14.43 7.00 -4.96
C ALA A 21 15.47 7.85 -4.22
N HIS A 22 16.35 7.22 -3.43
CA HIS A 22 17.39 7.87 -2.63
C HIS A 22 18.79 7.49 -3.12
N ASN A 23 19.77 8.33 -2.81
CA ASN A 23 21.19 8.03 -3.06
C ASN A 23 22.05 8.42 -1.84
N GLU A 24 23.35 8.13 -1.89
CA GLU A 24 24.29 8.38 -0.78
C GLU A 24 24.33 9.86 -0.33
N ALA A 25 24.08 10.81 -1.25
CA ALA A 25 24.06 12.23 -0.89
C ALA A 25 22.82 12.63 -0.08
N ASN A 26 21.79 11.78 -0.04
CA ASN A 26 20.56 12.02 0.72
C ASN A 26 20.59 11.43 2.14
N ILE A 27 21.66 10.72 2.54
CA ILE A 27 21.72 10.10 3.87
C ILE A 27 21.50 11.15 4.98
N GLY A 28 20.56 10.89 5.89
CA GLY A 28 20.13 11.80 6.95
C GLY A 28 19.06 12.82 6.56
N GLN A 29 18.68 12.91 5.27
CA GLN A 29 17.53 13.69 4.82
C GLN A 29 16.23 12.92 5.09
N LEU A 30 15.12 13.64 5.35
CA LEU A 30 13.78 13.05 5.40
C LEU A 30 13.48 12.30 4.09
N LYS A 31 12.97 11.07 4.18
CA LYS A 31 12.66 10.25 3.01
C LYS A 31 11.66 10.93 2.10
N VAL A 32 10.62 11.56 2.66
CA VAL A 32 9.61 12.29 1.87
C VAL A 32 10.23 13.40 1.03
N GLN A 33 11.19 14.15 1.57
CA GLN A 33 11.84 15.23 0.84
C GLN A 33 12.79 14.68 -0.23
N SER A 34 13.61 13.68 0.11
CA SER A 34 14.51 13.04 -0.87
C SER A 34 13.72 12.42 -2.03
N CYS A 35 12.58 11.77 -1.75
CA CYS A 35 11.71 11.22 -2.77
C CYS A 35 11.06 12.32 -3.63
N ALA A 36 10.57 13.39 -3.00
CA ALA A 36 9.99 14.53 -3.72
C ALA A 36 11.00 15.19 -4.67
N ASP A 37 12.25 15.39 -4.22
CA ASP A 37 13.33 15.95 -5.04
C ASP A 37 13.62 15.06 -6.25
N SER A 38 13.75 13.74 -6.04
CA SER A 38 13.96 12.77 -7.12
C SER A 38 12.80 12.74 -8.12
N MET A 39 11.56 12.76 -7.65
CA MET A 39 10.37 12.83 -8.52
C MET A 39 10.33 14.13 -9.33
N LYS A 40 10.70 15.26 -8.73
CA LYS A 40 10.74 16.56 -9.42
C LYS A 40 11.82 16.65 -10.49
N GLN A 41 12.93 15.93 -10.33
CA GLN A 41 13.94 15.80 -11.38
C GLN A 41 13.42 15.02 -12.59
N ILE A 42 12.51 14.05 -12.38
CA ILE A 42 11.87 13.29 -13.46
C ILE A 42 10.78 14.12 -14.15
N ASN A 43 9.94 14.82 -13.37
CA ASN A 43 8.89 15.67 -13.90
C ASN A 43 8.64 16.87 -12.97
N ALA A 44 9.02 18.07 -13.42
CA ALA A 44 8.87 19.29 -12.63
C ALA A 44 7.41 19.74 -12.46
N ASP A 45 6.50 19.32 -13.34
CA ASP A 45 5.12 19.85 -13.42
C ASP A 45 4.14 19.18 -12.43
N ILE A 46 4.51 18.05 -11.82
CA ILE A 46 3.66 17.38 -10.82
C ILE A 46 3.61 18.17 -9.52
N LYS A 47 2.51 18.10 -8.79
CA LYS A 47 2.45 18.62 -7.41
C LYS A 47 2.84 17.50 -6.45
N ILE A 48 3.69 17.80 -5.48
CA ILE A 48 4.09 16.85 -4.45
C ILE A 48 3.85 17.49 -3.09
N ASN A 49 3.10 16.80 -2.24
CA ASN A 49 2.92 17.15 -0.84
C ASN A 49 3.67 16.13 0.01
N THR A 50 4.42 16.58 1.00
CA THR A 50 5.19 15.72 1.90
C THR A 50 4.63 15.81 3.31
N ILE A 51 4.46 14.67 3.95
CA ILE A 51 4.03 14.54 5.35
C ILE A 51 5.10 13.70 6.05
N ASP A 52 5.88 14.33 6.93
CA ASP A 52 7.07 13.75 7.58
C ASP A 52 6.80 13.18 8.98
N HIS A 53 5.52 12.91 9.28
CA HIS A 53 5.08 12.28 10.51
C HIS A 53 4.09 11.14 10.22
N GLU A 54 3.94 10.25 11.18
CA GLU A 54 2.99 9.14 11.08
C GLU A 54 1.56 9.66 11.10
N LEU A 55 0.77 9.28 10.09
CA LEU A 55 -0.66 9.58 10.05
C LEU A 55 -1.45 8.57 10.86
N GLN A 56 -2.23 9.05 11.83
CA GLN A 56 -3.09 8.22 12.66
C GLN A 56 -4.46 8.89 12.87
N GLY A 57 -5.45 8.09 13.26
CA GLY A 57 -6.78 8.57 13.67
C GLY A 57 -7.43 9.50 12.66
N ASP A 58 -7.91 10.66 13.16
CA ASP A 58 -8.65 11.65 12.35
C ASP A 58 -7.82 12.25 11.21
N GLU A 59 -6.50 12.39 11.39
CA GLU A 59 -5.64 12.94 10.35
C GLU A 59 -5.48 11.96 9.19
N LEU A 60 -5.29 10.67 9.48
CA LEU A 60 -5.29 9.62 8.46
C LEU A 60 -6.62 9.60 7.70
N LEU A 61 -7.74 9.67 8.42
CA LEU A 61 -9.07 9.72 7.80
C LEU A 61 -9.23 10.93 6.86
N ALA A 62 -8.78 12.11 7.30
CA ALA A 62 -8.84 13.33 6.49
C ALA A 62 -7.97 13.25 5.23
N GLN A 63 -6.75 12.71 5.34
CA GLN A 63 -5.84 12.56 4.19
C GLN A 63 -6.39 11.54 3.19
N VAL A 64 -6.91 10.40 3.66
CA VAL A 64 -7.53 9.37 2.80
C VAL A 64 -8.77 9.90 2.09
N ALA A 65 -9.56 10.77 2.73
CA ALA A 65 -10.75 11.39 2.12
C ALA A 65 -10.40 12.35 0.96
N MET A 66 -9.20 12.91 0.93
CA MET A 66 -8.73 13.81 -0.14
C MET A 66 -8.13 13.06 -1.33
N ALA A 67 -7.79 11.77 -1.18
CA ALA A 67 -7.14 10.99 -2.21
C ALA A 67 -8.17 10.28 -3.11
N ASP A 68 -7.93 10.26 -4.42
CA ASP A 68 -8.67 9.38 -5.34
C ASP A 68 -8.32 7.90 -5.11
N ILE A 69 -7.03 7.64 -4.86
CA ILE A 69 -6.44 6.32 -4.69
C ILE A 69 -5.36 6.41 -3.62
N VAL A 70 -5.41 5.52 -2.63
CA VAL A 70 -4.35 5.31 -1.64
C VAL A 70 -3.47 4.15 -2.08
N VAL A 71 -2.16 4.33 -1.94
CA VAL A 71 -1.16 3.28 -2.21
C VAL A 71 -0.48 2.92 -0.89
N ASP A 72 -0.73 1.70 -0.41
CA ASP A 72 -0.10 1.20 0.82
C ASP A 72 1.27 0.60 0.48
N CYS A 73 2.31 1.33 0.86
CA CYS A 73 3.72 0.95 0.74
C CYS A 73 4.37 0.68 2.11
N THR A 74 3.57 0.53 3.17
CA THR A 74 4.07 0.33 4.54
C THR A 74 4.61 -1.10 4.73
N ASP A 75 5.44 -1.35 5.74
CA ASP A 75 6.06 -2.67 5.97
C ASP A 75 5.52 -3.38 7.22
N ASN A 76 4.57 -2.78 7.92
CA ASN A 76 4.02 -3.31 9.17
C ASN A 76 2.51 -3.54 9.05
N LEU A 77 2.00 -4.54 9.78
CA LEU A 77 0.61 -4.97 9.67
C LEU A 77 -0.38 -3.97 10.29
N SER A 78 0.03 -3.23 11.33
CA SER A 78 -0.84 -2.25 12.01
C SER A 78 -1.25 -1.12 11.07
N SER A 79 -0.28 -0.47 10.43
CA SER A 79 -0.53 0.60 9.46
C SER A 79 -1.40 0.10 8.30
N ARG A 80 -1.17 -1.12 7.82
CA ARG A 80 -2.01 -1.71 6.75
C ARG A 80 -3.47 -1.86 7.16
N PHE A 81 -3.73 -2.27 8.40
CA PHE A 81 -5.10 -2.37 8.91
C PHE A 81 -5.74 -1.00 9.12
N GLU A 82 -5.00 -0.02 9.64
CA GLU A 82 -5.48 1.35 9.83
C GLU A 82 -5.79 2.03 8.49
N ILE A 83 -4.88 1.93 7.52
CA ILE A 83 -5.08 2.44 6.15
C ILE A 83 -6.29 1.78 5.51
N ASN A 84 -6.42 0.46 5.63
CA ASN A 84 -7.60 -0.26 5.12
C ASN A 84 -8.90 0.24 5.76
N GLN A 85 -8.93 0.39 7.08
CA GLN A 85 -10.10 0.89 7.79
C GLN A 85 -10.47 2.30 7.31
N ALA A 86 -9.48 3.19 7.17
CA ALA A 86 -9.68 4.55 6.70
C ALA A 86 -10.21 4.59 5.25
N CYS A 87 -9.68 3.73 4.37
CA CYS A 87 -10.15 3.62 2.98
C CYS A 87 -11.58 3.06 2.91
N VAL A 88 -11.94 2.11 3.77
CA VAL A 88 -13.32 1.59 3.88
C VAL A 88 -14.28 2.66 4.37
N SER A 89 -13.94 3.40 5.42
CA SER A 89 -14.79 4.48 5.93
C SER A 89 -15.03 5.58 4.89
N ASN A 90 -14.03 5.92 4.09
CA ASN A 90 -14.12 6.99 3.08
C ASN A 90 -14.50 6.51 1.69
N LYS A 91 -14.65 5.19 1.47
CA LYS A 91 -14.90 4.58 0.16
C LYS A 91 -13.80 4.88 -0.88
N THR A 92 -12.58 5.11 -0.43
CA THR A 92 -11.41 5.40 -1.26
C THR A 92 -10.80 4.10 -1.77
N TRP A 93 -10.28 4.10 -3.01
CA TRP A 93 -9.55 2.96 -3.56
C TRP A 93 -8.25 2.71 -2.79
N LEU A 94 -7.90 1.44 -2.60
CA LEU A 94 -6.65 1.04 -1.97
C LEU A 94 -5.89 0.07 -2.88
N VAL A 95 -4.65 0.41 -3.21
CA VAL A 95 -3.69 -0.49 -3.87
C VAL A 95 -2.63 -0.88 -2.84
N SER A 96 -2.64 -2.14 -2.39
CA SER A 96 -1.73 -2.62 -1.36
C SER A 96 -0.85 -3.73 -1.89
N ALA A 97 0.45 -3.62 -1.64
CA ALA A 97 1.42 -4.67 -1.92
C ALA A 97 2.33 -4.93 -0.71
N ALA A 98 2.87 -6.13 -0.66
CA ALA A 98 3.86 -6.52 0.34
C ALA A 98 4.91 -7.44 -0.31
N ALA A 99 6.09 -7.48 0.30
CA ALA A 99 7.16 -8.37 -0.12
C ALA A 99 7.93 -8.87 1.10
N ILE A 100 8.27 -10.16 1.10
CA ILE A 100 9.05 -10.80 2.15
C ILE A 100 9.93 -11.89 1.51
N ARG A 101 11.22 -11.92 1.85
CA ARG A 101 12.19 -12.85 1.25
C ARG A 101 12.18 -12.79 -0.29
N TRP A 102 11.60 -13.80 -0.94
CA TRP A 102 11.50 -13.97 -2.39
C TRP A 102 10.06 -13.84 -2.90
N GLU A 103 9.13 -13.58 -1.99
CA GLU A 103 7.70 -13.57 -2.27
C GLU A 103 7.19 -12.13 -2.32
N GLY A 104 6.27 -11.90 -3.26
CA GLY A 104 5.52 -10.65 -3.39
C GLY A 104 4.02 -10.93 -3.43
N GLN A 105 3.24 -9.95 -2.99
CA GLN A 105 1.79 -9.98 -3.11
C GLN A 105 1.25 -8.61 -3.44
N ILE A 106 0.19 -8.56 -4.24
CA ILE A 106 -0.51 -7.32 -4.58
C ILE A 106 -2.00 -7.57 -4.76
N SER A 107 -2.81 -6.63 -4.30
CA SER A 107 -4.26 -6.58 -4.56
C SER A 107 -4.75 -5.15 -4.62
N VAL A 108 -5.93 -4.98 -5.21
CA VAL A 108 -6.67 -3.70 -5.24
C VAL A 108 -7.98 -3.90 -4.51
N TYR A 109 -8.35 -2.94 -3.68
CA TYR A 109 -9.60 -2.96 -2.94
C TYR A 109 -10.43 -1.75 -3.37
N HIS A 110 -11.67 -2.02 -3.82
CA HIS A 110 -12.63 -0.96 -4.06
C HIS A 110 -13.54 -0.80 -2.85
N CYS A 111 -13.09 0.00 -1.89
CA CYS A 111 -13.75 0.07 -0.60
C CYS A 111 -15.15 0.73 -0.62
N GLY A 112 -15.54 1.35 -1.74
CA GLY A 112 -16.89 1.88 -1.97
C GLY A 112 -17.92 0.97 -2.66
N TYR A 113 -17.58 -0.25 -3.08
CA TYR A 113 -18.52 -1.19 -3.71
C TYR A 113 -18.95 -2.27 -2.73
N ASP A 114 -20.25 -2.55 -2.66
CA ASP A 114 -20.85 -3.41 -1.64
C ASP A 114 -20.28 -4.84 -1.62
N ASP A 115 -19.88 -5.39 -2.78
CA ASP A 115 -19.36 -6.76 -2.88
C ASP A 115 -17.82 -6.86 -2.91
N SER A 116 -17.10 -5.73 -2.83
CA SER A 116 -15.64 -5.77 -2.79
C SER A 116 -15.14 -6.29 -1.44
N PRO A 117 -14.18 -7.23 -1.40
CA PRO A 117 -13.44 -7.49 -0.17
C PRO A 117 -12.64 -6.26 0.24
N CYS A 118 -12.29 -6.17 1.52
CA CYS A 118 -11.26 -5.27 2.01
C CYS A 118 -10.02 -6.07 2.44
N TYR A 119 -8.91 -5.41 2.77
CA TYR A 119 -7.69 -6.07 3.25
C TYR A 119 -7.97 -6.97 4.46
N HIS A 120 -8.84 -6.53 5.38
CA HIS A 120 -9.23 -7.30 6.55
C HIS A 120 -10.06 -8.56 6.21
N CYS A 121 -10.68 -8.68 5.04
CA CYS A 121 -11.31 -9.93 4.61
C CYS A 121 -10.27 -11.04 4.34
N PHE A 122 -9.07 -10.67 3.90
CA PHE A 122 -7.99 -11.61 3.62
C PHE A 122 -7.22 -11.98 4.90
N TYR A 123 -6.95 -11.00 5.78
CA TYR A 123 -6.12 -11.19 6.97
C TYR A 123 -6.88 -11.35 8.29
N GLY A 124 -8.11 -10.84 8.43
CA GLY A 124 -8.80 -10.71 9.72
C GLY A 124 -9.17 -12.01 10.44
N GLY A 125 -9.13 -13.15 9.75
CA GLY A 125 -9.30 -14.49 10.36
C GLY A 125 -8.00 -15.23 10.64
N ARG A 126 -6.87 -14.70 10.16
CA ARG A 126 -5.54 -15.27 10.37
C ARG A 126 -4.93 -14.47 11.52
N GLY A 127 -5.18 -14.93 12.75
CA GLY A 127 -4.61 -14.32 13.96
C GLY A 127 -3.14 -13.99 13.73
N GLU A 128 -2.74 -12.79 14.18
CA GLU A 128 -1.44 -12.14 13.93
C GLU A 128 -0.41 -13.13 13.41
N LEU A 129 -0.31 -13.24 12.08
CA LEU A 129 0.85 -13.88 11.50
C LEU A 129 1.99 -12.95 11.86
N ASP A 130 2.68 -13.32 12.95
CA ASP A 130 3.91 -12.76 13.48
C ASP A 130 5.04 -12.98 12.47
N GLN A 131 4.83 -12.43 11.28
CA GLN A 131 5.81 -12.24 10.24
C GLN A 131 6.06 -10.75 10.20
N SER A 132 6.62 -10.22 11.29
CA SER A 132 7.32 -8.95 11.22
C SER A 132 8.31 -9.06 10.05
N CYS A 133 8.00 -8.34 8.97
CA CYS A 133 8.85 -8.26 7.79
C CYS A 133 10.25 -7.71 8.16
N GLY A 134 10.39 -7.12 9.36
CA GLY A 134 11.64 -6.62 9.92
C GLY A 134 12.71 -7.68 10.22
N ASN A 135 12.35 -8.95 10.48
CA ASN A 135 13.34 -10.00 10.81
C ASN A 135 13.68 -10.95 9.64
N ASN A 136 12.89 -10.93 8.57
CA ASN A 136 13.11 -11.73 7.38
C ASN A 136 13.52 -10.79 6.25
N GLY A 137 14.82 -10.70 5.95
CA GLY A 137 15.32 -9.85 4.87
C GLY A 137 14.53 -10.04 3.57
N VAL A 138 14.42 -8.97 2.78
CA VAL A 138 13.69 -8.95 1.51
C VAL A 138 14.65 -8.72 0.34
N LEU A 139 14.47 -9.47 -0.74
CA LEU A 139 15.26 -9.29 -1.95
C LEU A 139 14.85 -8.00 -2.67
N SER A 140 15.79 -7.07 -2.85
CA SER A 140 15.49 -5.72 -3.37
C SER A 140 14.70 -5.70 -4.70
N PRO A 141 15.05 -6.51 -5.73
CA PRO A 141 14.23 -6.60 -6.94
C PRO A 141 12.75 -6.95 -6.71
N VAL A 142 12.42 -7.77 -5.71
CA VAL A 142 11.03 -8.16 -5.43
C VAL A 142 10.20 -6.95 -5.00
N VAL A 143 10.77 -6.10 -4.13
CA VAL A 143 10.13 -4.83 -3.73
C VAL A 143 9.95 -3.91 -4.94
N GLY A 144 10.94 -3.84 -5.82
CA GLY A 144 10.86 -3.06 -7.06
C GLY A 144 9.76 -3.55 -8.01
N VAL A 145 9.59 -4.88 -8.15
CA VAL A 145 8.49 -5.47 -8.92
C VAL A 145 7.14 -5.10 -8.28
N MET A 146 6.98 -5.29 -6.98
CA MET A 146 5.73 -4.95 -6.27
C MET A 146 5.37 -3.46 -6.41
N GLY A 147 6.32 -2.55 -6.19
CA GLY A 147 6.09 -1.11 -6.35
C GLY A 147 5.72 -0.72 -7.78
N SER A 148 6.37 -1.35 -8.78
CA SER A 148 6.03 -1.13 -10.20
C SER A 148 4.62 -1.61 -10.53
N MET A 149 4.19 -2.73 -9.94
CA MET A 149 2.83 -3.24 -10.13
C MET A 149 1.78 -2.38 -9.43
N GLN A 150 2.08 -1.81 -8.26
CA GLN A 150 1.21 -0.83 -7.62
C GLN A 150 0.98 0.37 -8.55
N ALA A 151 2.05 0.90 -9.15
CA ALA A 151 1.96 1.99 -10.11
C ALA A 151 1.10 1.62 -11.35
N ILE A 152 1.23 0.40 -11.87
CA ILE A 152 0.39 -0.11 -12.98
C ILE A 152 -1.09 -0.13 -12.58
N GLU A 153 -1.45 -0.63 -11.40
CA GLU A 153 -2.84 -0.62 -10.93
C GLU A 153 -3.36 0.81 -10.77
N VAL A 154 -2.58 1.71 -10.17
CA VAL A 154 -2.95 3.13 -10.03
C VAL A 154 -3.25 3.75 -11.40
N ILE A 155 -2.38 3.54 -12.38
CA ILE A 155 -2.57 4.06 -13.75
C ILE A 155 -3.86 3.49 -14.35
N LYS A 156 -4.07 2.16 -14.27
CA LYS A 156 -5.30 1.53 -14.79
C LYS A 156 -6.57 2.09 -14.16
N LEU A 157 -6.55 2.35 -12.85
CA LEU A 157 -7.68 2.94 -12.13
C LEU A 157 -7.96 4.37 -12.59
N ILE A 158 -6.92 5.20 -12.75
CA ILE A 158 -7.04 6.60 -13.21
C ILE A 158 -7.63 6.65 -14.62
N ILE A 159 -7.07 5.85 -15.56
CA ILE A 159 -7.50 5.89 -16.97
C ILE A 159 -8.65 4.94 -17.29
N LYS A 160 -9.14 4.20 -16.29
CA LYS A 160 -10.27 3.25 -16.36
C LYS A 160 -10.10 2.21 -17.47
N CYS A 161 -8.94 1.56 -17.52
CA CYS A 161 -8.64 0.55 -18.55
C CYS A 161 -8.21 -0.80 -17.98
N GLY A 162 -8.52 -1.86 -18.74
CA GLY A 162 -8.21 -3.23 -18.37
C GLY A 162 -8.95 -3.68 -17.11
N ASP A 163 -8.54 -4.84 -16.59
CA ASP A 163 -9.13 -5.40 -15.38
C ASP A 163 -8.21 -5.13 -14.18
N SER A 164 -8.76 -4.52 -13.14
CA SER A 164 -8.04 -4.32 -11.88
C SER A 164 -7.84 -5.63 -11.11
N LEU A 165 -7.06 -5.61 -10.03
CA LEU A 165 -6.95 -6.73 -9.10
C LEU A 165 -8.09 -6.79 -8.07
N VAL A 166 -9.17 -6.03 -8.23
CA VAL A 166 -10.32 -6.12 -7.31
C VAL A 166 -10.86 -7.56 -7.27
N GLY A 167 -11.06 -8.08 -6.05
CA GLY A 167 -11.57 -9.43 -5.82
C GLY A 167 -10.53 -10.53 -6.03
N ARG A 168 -9.24 -10.19 -6.21
CA ARG A 168 -8.16 -11.19 -6.34
C ARG A 168 -6.85 -10.73 -5.71
N VAL A 169 -6.07 -11.69 -5.24
CA VAL A 169 -4.69 -11.47 -4.77
C VAL A 169 -3.76 -12.12 -5.78
N LEU A 170 -2.80 -11.37 -6.26
CA LEU A 170 -1.75 -11.86 -7.15
C LEU A 170 -0.49 -12.11 -6.31
N LEU A 171 0.02 -13.33 -6.35
CA LEU A 171 1.19 -13.80 -5.62
C LEU A 171 2.34 -13.98 -6.60
N PHE A 172 3.52 -13.53 -6.21
CA PHE A 172 4.77 -13.67 -6.94
C PHE A 172 5.74 -14.53 -6.15
N ASP A 173 6.24 -15.61 -6.75
CA ASP A 173 7.40 -16.35 -6.24
C ASP A 173 8.60 -16.10 -7.15
N ALA A 174 9.59 -15.37 -6.64
CA ALA A 174 10.79 -15.04 -7.40
C ALA A 174 11.78 -16.21 -7.53
N LEU A 175 11.68 -17.28 -6.71
CA LEU A 175 12.54 -18.45 -6.84
C LEU A 175 12.14 -19.30 -8.05
N SER A 176 10.84 -19.51 -8.22
CA SER A 176 10.28 -20.25 -9.36
C SER A 176 9.91 -19.35 -10.55
N MET A 177 9.95 -18.03 -10.35
CA MET A 177 9.46 -17.02 -11.31
C MET A 177 7.99 -17.23 -11.71
N GLN A 178 7.17 -17.70 -10.77
CA GLN A 178 5.76 -18.00 -10.99
C GLN A 178 4.84 -16.92 -10.43
N TRP A 179 3.68 -16.81 -11.07
CA TRP A 179 2.58 -15.96 -10.67
C TRP A 179 1.34 -16.80 -10.42
N GLU A 180 0.72 -16.60 -9.26
CA GLU A 180 -0.53 -17.26 -8.91
C GLU A 180 -1.60 -16.22 -8.58
N SER A 181 -2.79 -16.40 -9.15
CA SER A 181 -3.95 -15.55 -8.86
C SER A 181 -4.92 -16.31 -7.98
N MET A 182 -5.18 -15.78 -6.79
CA MET A 182 -6.16 -16.29 -5.85
C MET A 182 -7.41 -15.40 -5.83
N GLN A 183 -8.59 -15.99 -5.92
CA GLN A 183 -9.85 -15.25 -5.76
C GLN A 183 -10.05 -14.86 -4.29
N LEU A 184 -10.46 -13.62 -4.06
CA LEU A 184 -10.74 -13.07 -2.75
C LEU A 184 -12.20 -12.59 -2.70
N GLY A 185 -13.03 -13.33 -1.95
CA GLY A 185 -14.41 -12.95 -1.69
C GLY A 185 -14.53 -12.02 -0.49
N LYS A 186 -15.53 -11.14 -0.51
CA LYS A 186 -15.93 -10.39 0.69
C LYS A 186 -16.36 -11.36 1.79
N ASN A 187 -15.83 -11.19 2.99
CA ASN A 187 -16.28 -11.91 4.17
C ASN A 187 -17.49 -11.17 4.77
N PRO A 188 -18.70 -11.78 4.80
CA PRO A 188 -19.90 -11.14 5.36
C PRO A 188 -19.75 -10.75 6.83
N ASN A 189 -18.92 -11.48 7.58
CA ASN A 189 -18.67 -11.26 9.00
C ASN A 189 -17.42 -10.40 9.26
N CYS A 190 -16.87 -9.74 8.23
CA CYS A 190 -15.73 -8.86 8.41
C CYS A 190 -16.08 -7.71 9.36
N SER A 191 -15.26 -7.47 10.38
CA SER A 191 -15.44 -6.37 11.34
C SER A 191 -15.32 -4.98 10.70
N VAL A 192 -14.72 -4.89 9.51
CA VAL A 192 -14.45 -3.63 8.81
C VAL A 192 -15.48 -3.33 7.72
N CYS A 193 -15.70 -4.27 6.80
CA CYS A 193 -16.61 -4.06 5.65
C CYS A 193 -17.83 -4.98 5.64
N GLY A 194 -17.99 -5.85 6.63
CA GLY A 194 -19.17 -6.71 6.77
C GLY A 194 -20.40 -5.90 7.13
N ASN A 195 -21.59 -6.41 6.81
CA ASN A 195 -22.87 -5.72 7.06
C ASN A 195 -23.29 -5.76 8.54
N ASN A 196 -22.35 -5.93 9.46
CA ASN A 196 -22.63 -5.91 10.89
C ASN A 196 -22.88 -4.47 11.32
N ASN A 197 -24.14 -4.04 11.21
CA ASN A 197 -24.70 -3.01 12.08
C ASN A 197 -24.57 -3.52 13.53
N ILE A 198 -23.40 -3.33 14.14
CA ILE A 198 -23.29 -3.41 15.59
C ILE A 198 -23.88 -2.10 16.10
N ASN A 199 -25.21 -2.11 16.24
CA ASN A 199 -25.92 -1.17 17.09
C ASN A 199 -25.35 -1.37 18.49
N TYR A 200 -24.47 -0.46 18.92
CA TYR A 200 -24.27 -0.24 20.33
C TYR A 200 -25.51 0.52 20.83
N GLU A 201 -26.50 -0.23 21.30
CA GLU A 201 -27.51 0.28 22.25
C GLU A 201 -26.86 0.56 23.61
#